data_AF-A0A2I6QN25-F1
#
_entry.id   AF-A0A2I6QN25-F1
#
_cell.length_a   1.000
_cell.length_b   1.000
_cell.length_c   1.000
_cell.angle_alpha   90.00
_cell.angle_beta   90.00
_cell.angle_gamma   90.00
#
_symmetry.space_group_name_H-M   'P 1'
#
loop_
_entity.id
_entity.type
_entity.pdbx_description
1 polymer ?
#
loop_
_entity_poly.entity_id
_entity_poly.type
_entity_poly.pdbx_seq_one_letter_code
_entity_poly.pdbx_strand_id
1 'polypeptide(L)'
;MLNDLIRQLQHIDPDVRKRAIIALGKSKDPAALKPLAAVVKTDPEPTLRELARKAGQYIRQQTQATQGQQAGSSAEPPLTESQMKLRLNGMQADELQRLVDRSSQPDPYDDDLPETGALLGQRKPPPRRPSVDDDDDLPETGALLGNRNTPSQNTRPKPLPKALSDDEDQGEIEPLRAPPLYFEKEAAPSKPEEPKPFIKGSSIVKGRQYNVPKQDEERARGYVNAALTLNLEGDNAKAMKNLTEAIRLNPNLINDGFFSNVAASVTGLEGDAAAEMIINRDKRKSFTDSAARKQKDQRVEKHLDEAKQSGWADVGFEILFYAAVVIIGPIIVALIANEGAKQLLANYAQVSKGLPEQLQNAQAALGQVTFGTLIGPAIVSGISGILLLLFQTVLIHFSAKMMGGIGTWRHLVQVLLSFYNHWMWVLFVVLCIATYITLVSAFSPVMFCPIIILIILALYILGKTSSKVGEAYDFGGAKGCMTVIISSVVILLINLGISFLTYQAVSLAFNRVAAG
;
A
#
# COMPACT_ATOMS: atom_id res chain seq x y z
N MET A 1 -34.43 4.44 19.40
CA MET A 1 -33.48 3.50 18.79
C MET A 1 -32.18 3.39 19.59
N LEU A 2 -31.53 4.51 19.97
CA LEU A 2 -30.26 4.47 20.73
C LEU A 2 -30.35 3.67 22.05
N ASN A 3 -31.37 3.92 22.87
CA ASN A 3 -31.54 3.23 24.16
C ASN A 3 -31.70 1.71 24.03
N ASP A 4 -32.31 1.25 22.94
CA ASP A 4 -32.47 -0.19 22.68
C ASP A 4 -31.13 -0.84 22.29
N LEU A 5 -30.33 -0.15 21.47
CA LEU A 5 -28.97 -0.59 21.14
C LEU A 5 -28.05 -0.60 22.38
N ILE A 6 -28.18 0.36 23.28
CA ILE A 6 -27.44 0.37 24.55
C ILE A 6 -27.83 -0.84 25.41
N ARG A 7 -29.11 -1.21 25.45
CA ARG A 7 -29.56 -2.43 26.16
C ARG A 7 -29.00 -3.71 25.53
N GLN A 8 -28.92 -3.77 24.21
CA GLN A 8 -28.36 -4.91 23.49
C GLN A 8 -26.85 -5.11 23.73
N LEU A 9 -26.10 -4.09 24.16
CA LEU A 9 -24.70 -4.23 24.56
C LEU A 9 -24.50 -5.12 25.80
N GLN A 10 -25.54 -5.33 26.61
CA GLN A 10 -25.48 -6.20 27.79
C GLN A 10 -26.02 -7.62 27.51
N HIS A 11 -26.35 -7.93 26.26
CA HIS A 11 -26.92 -9.22 25.91
C HIS A 11 -25.89 -10.35 26.08
N ILE A 12 -26.35 -11.53 26.51
CA ILE A 12 -25.48 -12.69 26.75
C ILE A 12 -24.82 -13.20 25.46
N ASP A 13 -25.56 -13.18 24.36
CA ASP A 13 -25.08 -13.57 23.03
C ASP A 13 -24.09 -12.53 22.45
N PRO A 14 -22.84 -12.92 22.14
CA PRO A 14 -21.83 -12.03 21.56
C PRO A 14 -22.21 -11.48 20.18
N ASP A 15 -23.00 -12.19 19.37
CA ASP A 15 -23.41 -11.71 18.05
C ASP A 15 -24.45 -10.57 18.14
N VAL A 16 -25.29 -10.59 19.17
CA VAL A 16 -26.20 -9.48 19.49
C VAL A 16 -25.39 -8.25 19.93
N ARG A 17 -24.40 -8.42 20.82
CA ARG A 17 -23.51 -7.32 21.23
C ARG A 17 -22.74 -6.74 20.06
N LYS A 18 -22.21 -7.58 19.17
CA LYS A 18 -21.51 -7.18 17.95
C LYS A 18 -22.37 -6.32 17.04
N ARG A 19 -23.62 -6.73 16.78
CA ARG A 19 -24.57 -5.95 15.97
C ARG A 19 -24.88 -4.60 16.61
N ALA A 20 -25.06 -4.57 17.93
CA ALA A 20 -25.28 -3.33 18.68
C ALA A 20 -24.08 -2.37 18.59
N ILE A 21 -22.85 -2.86 18.73
CA ILE A 21 -21.62 -2.05 18.59
C ILE A 21 -21.54 -1.42 17.19
N ILE A 22 -21.82 -2.19 16.14
CA ILE A 22 -21.79 -1.70 14.75
C ILE A 22 -22.89 -0.66 14.53
N ALA A 23 -24.10 -0.91 15.01
CA ALA A 23 -25.22 0.01 14.88
C ALA A 23 -24.97 1.34 15.62
N LEU A 24 -24.37 1.28 16.82
CA LEU A 24 -23.97 2.46 17.58
C LEU A 24 -22.83 3.24 16.89
N GLY A 25 -21.86 2.56 16.29
CA GLY A 25 -20.84 3.23 15.48
C GLY A 25 -21.44 3.96 14.26
N LYS A 26 -22.42 3.34 13.60
CA LYS A 26 -23.11 3.89 12.43
C LYS A 26 -24.07 5.04 12.76
N SER A 27 -24.61 5.10 13.98
CA SER A 27 -25.49 6.21 14.37
C SER A 27 -24.76 7.54 14.47
N LYS A 28 -23.43 7.53 14.64
CA LYS A 28 -22.57 8.72 14.80
C LYS A 28 -22.98 9.61 15.98
N ASP A 29 -23.78 9.09 16.90
CA ASP A 29 -24.29 9.82 18.04
C ASP A 29 -23.23 9.92 19.14
N PRO A 30 -22.80 11.13 19.56
CA PRO A 30 -21.85 11.30 20.65
C PRO A 30 -22.28 10.62 21.96
N ALA A 31 -23.59 10.48 22.21
CA ALA A 31 -24.11 9.81 23.39
C ALA A 31 -23.76 8.31 23.45
N ALA A 32 -23.41 7.69 22.31
CA ALA A 32 -22.96 6.30 22.25
C ALA A 32 -21.51 6.09 22.74
N LEU A 33 -20.71 7.16 22.88
CA LEU A 33 -19.30 7.05 23.27
C LEU A 33 -19.10 6.45 24.67
N LYS A 34 -19.95 6.84 25.63
CA LYS A 34 -19.85 6.36 27.02
C LYS A 34 -20.21 4.87 27.14
N PRO A 35 -21.32 4.37 26.55
CA PRO A 35 -21.58 2.93 26.48
C PRO A 35 -20.50 2.12 25.75
N LEU A 36 -19.99 2.61 24.61
CA LEU A 36 -18.92 1.92 23.87
C LEU A 36 -17.61 1.83 24.69
N ALA A 37 -17.27 2.88 25.44
CA ALA A 37 -16.11 2.87 26.34
C ALA A 37 -16.26 1.86 27.49
N ALA A 38 -17.48 1.62 27.98
CA ALA A 38 -17.74 0.57 28.96
C ALA A 38 -17.45 -0.82 28.35
N VAL A 39 -17.94 -1.09 27.14
CA VAL A 39 -17.68 -2.36 26.41
C VAL A 39 -16.18 -2.60 26.23
N VAL A 40 -15.39 -1.57 25.88
CA VAL A 40 -13.93 -1.68 25.76
C VAL A 40 -13.27 -2.13 27.08
N LYS A 41 -13.83 -1.78 28.23
CA LYS A 41 -13.27 -2.12 29.55
C LYS A 41 -13.79 -3.45 30.09
N THR A 42 -15.06 -3.77 29.87
CA THR A 42 -15.76 -4.83 30.62
C THR A 42 -16.20 -6.02 29.78
N ASP A 43 -16.23 -5.93 28.44
CA ASP A 43 -16.69 -7.07 27.62
C ASP A 43 -15.68 -8.22 27.68
N PRO A 44 -16.11 -9.48 27.92
CA PRO A 44 -15.21 -10.63 27.99
C PRO A 44 -14.49 -10.90 26.67
N GLU A 45 -15.11 -10.60 25.52
CA GLU A 45 -14.59 -10.93 24.20
C GLU A 45 -13.58 -9.88 23.69
N PRO A 46 -12.31 -10.25 23.43
CA PRO A 46 -11.29 -9.31 22.98
C PRO A 46 -11.62 -8.68 21.62
N THR A 47 -12.29 -9.42 20.75
CA THR A 47 -12.68 -8.93 19.41
C THR A 47 -13.74 -7.85 19.49
N LEU A 48 -14.68 -7.94 20.45
CA LEU A 48 -15.71 -6.93 20.68
C LEU A 48 -15.15 -5.68 21.35
N ARG A 49 -14.17 -5.82 22.26
CA ARG A 49 -13.44 -4.67 22.83
C ARG A 49 -12.77 -3.83 21.74
N GLU A 50 -12.07 -4.49 20.81
CA GLU A 50 -11.40 -3.80 19.70
C GLU A 50 -12.41 -3.18 18.72
N LEU A 51 -13.52 -3.87 18.43
CA LEU A 51 -14.59 -3.34 17.59
C LEU A 51 -15.24 -2.09 18.20
N ALA A 52 -15.52 -2.10 19.51
CA ALA A 52 -16.07 -0.96 20.23
C ALA A 52 -15.09 0.24 20.26
N ARG A 53 -13.78 -0.02 20.40
CA ARG A 53 -12.74 1.01 20.31
C ARG A 53 -12.76 1.71 18.94
N LYS A 54 -12.82 0.95 17.85
CA LYS A 54 -12.90 1.49 16.48
C LYS A 54 -14.18 2.28 16.25
N ALA A 55 -15.33 1.76 16.70
CA ALA A 55 -16.61 2.46 16.61
C ALA A 55 -16.58 3.82 17.34
N GLY A 56 -16.01 3.87 18.56
CA GLY A 56 -15.86 5.12 19.31
C GLY A 56 -14.94 6.13 18.64
N GLN A 57 -13.83 5.69 18.04
CA GLN A 57 -12.93 6.57 17.27
C GLN A 57 -13.65 7.18 16.06
N TYR A 58 -14.44 6.38 15.35
CA TYR A 58 -15.22 6.83 14.20
C TYR A 58 -16.24 7.92 14.56
N ILE A 59 -16.98 7.75 15.67
CA ILE A 59 -17.94 8.76 16.15
C ILE A 59 -17.23 10.09 16.47
N ARG A 60 -16.05 10.05 17.12
CA ARG A 60 -15.29 11.26 17.45
C ARG A 60 -14.85 12.04 16.21
N GLN A 61 -14.32 11.35 15.21
CA GLN A 61 -13.90 11.96 13.94
C GLN A 61 -15.07 12.63 13.22
N GLN A 62 -16.23 11.98 13.20
CA GLN A 62 -17.44 12.52 12.56
C GLN A 62 -18.00 13.72 13.34
N THR A 63 -18.03 13.65 14.67
CA THR A 63 -18.54 14.75 15.51
C THR A 63 -17.68 16.01 15.37
N GLN A 64 -16.34 15.85 15.32
CA GLN A 64 -15.41 16.96 15.11
C GLN A 64 -15.56 17.59 13.72
N ALA A 65 -15.79 16.79 12.68
CA ALA A 65 -16.03 17.30 11.32
C ALA A 65 -17.33 18.12 11.24
N THR A 66 -18.40 17.69 11.90
CA THR A 66 -19.69 18.41 11.92
C THR A 66 -19.62 19.71 12.74
N GLN A 67 -18.89 19.72 13.86
CA GLN A 67 -18.68 20.94 14.65
C GLN A 67 -17.79 21.97 13.93
N GLY A 68 -16.80 21.52 13.16
CA GLY A 68 -16.00 22.39 12.30
C GLY A 68 -16.78 23.09 11.18
N GLN A 69 -17.85 22.46 10.67
CA GLN A 69 -18.73 23.04 9.66
C GLN A 69 -19.76 24.03 10.22
N GLN A 70 -20.19 23.87 11.48
CA GLN A 70 -21.08 24.85 12.13
C GLN A 70 -20.34 26.10 12.63
N ALA A 71 -19.07 25.97 13.04
CA ALA A 71 -18.21 27.11 13.36
C ALA A 71 -17.83 27.96 12.13
N GLY A 72 -17.81 27.37 10.93
CA GLY A 72 -17.51 28.08 9.68
C GLY A 72 -18.68 28.91 9.10
N SER A 73 -19.91 28.72 9.59
CA SER A 73 -21.11 29.41 9.09
C SER A 73 -21.54 30.61 9.95
N SER A 74 -20.83 30.90 11.04
CA SER A 74 -21.09 32.05 11.92
C SER A 74 -19.84 32.89 12.22
N ALA A 75 -18.81 32.77 11.38
CA ALA A 75 -17.69 33.70 11.40
C ALA A 75 -18.11 35.03 10.76
N GLU A 76 -18.31 36.03 11.61
CA GLU A 76 -18.39 37.45 11.24
C GLU A 76 -17.21 37.80 10.31
N PRO A 77 -17.43 38.57 9.21
CA PRO A 77 -16.37 38.85 8.24
C PRO A 77 -15.15 39.47 8.92
N PRO A 78 -13.92 39.16 8.43
CA PRO A 78 -12.71 39.66 9.07
C PRO A 78 -12.73 41.19 9.08
N LEU A 79 -12.64 41.74 10.29
CA LEU A 79 -12.56 43.18 10.52
C LEU A 79 -11.39 43.74 9.70
N THR A 80 -11.68 44.74 8.87
CA THR A 80 -10.65 45.42 8.08
C THR A 80 -9.66 46.11 9.01
N GLU A 81 -8.43 46.34 8.54
CA GLU A 81 -7.36 46.98 9.31
C GLU A 81 -7.80 48.34 9.92
N SER A 82 -8.67 49.06 9.22
CA SER A 82 -9.31 50.29 9.68
C SER A 82 -10.31 50.07 10.82
N GLN A 83 -11.09 48.98 10.80
CA GLN A 83 -11.97 48.61 11.90
C GLN A 83 -11.20 48.08 13.11
N MET A 84 -10.08 47.39 12.89
CA MET A 84 -9.19 46.91 13.95
C MET A 84 -8.50 48.09 14.67
N LYS A 85 -8.05 49.11 13.92
CA LYS A 85 -7.49 50.35 14.49
C LYS A 85 -8.52 51.20 15.25
N LEU A 86 -9.76 51.26 14.78
CA LEU A 86 -10.83 51.98 15.49
C LEU A 86 -11.19 51.31 16.83
N ARG A 87 -11.18 49.97 16.86
CA ARG A 87 -11.50 49.19 18.05
C ARG A 87 -10.36 49.23 19.08
N LEU A 88 -9.10 49.29 18.62
CA LEU A 88 -7.94 49.43 19.50
C LEU A 88 -7.82 50.82 20.13
N ASN A 89 -8.21 51.88 19.40
CA ASN A 89 -8.20 53.25 19.92
C ASN A 89 -9.35 53.55 20.90
N GLY A 90 -10.36 52.67 20.99
CA GLY A 90 -11.51 52.82 21.89
C GLY A 90 -11.44 51.99 23.17
N MET A 91 -10.48 51.06 23.29
CA MET A 91 -10.33 50.23 24.49
C MET A 91 -9.60 51.01 25.58
N GLN A 92 -10.27 51.23 26.71
CA GLN A 92 -9.65 51.82 27.90
C GLN A 92 -8.60 50.86 28.47
N ALA A 93 -7.49 51.42 28.97
CA ALA A 93 -6.31 50.68 29.42
C ALA A 93 -6.62 49.59 30.47
N ASP A 94 -7.68 49.76 31.26
CA ASP A 94 -8.11 48.79 32.27
C ASP A 94 -8.62 47.47 31.67
N GLU A 95 -9.12 47.49 30.43
CA GLU A 95 -9.63 46.28 29.75
C GLU A 95 -8.49 45.46 29.13
N LEU A 96 -7.43 46.12 28.66
CA LEU A 96 -6.19 45.46 28.24
C LEU A 96 -5.48 44.78 29.40
N GLN A 97 -5.48 45.41 30.59
CA GLN A 97 -4.88 44.82 31.79
C GLN A 97 -5.60 43.54 32.23
N ARG A 98 -6.94 43.51 32.16
CA ARG A 98 -7.73 42.32 32.50
C ARG A 98 -7.52 41.14 31.55
N LEU A 99 -7.18 41.39 30.28
CA LEU A 99 -6.88 40.33 29.32
C LEU A 99 -5.51 39.69 29.55
N VAL A 100 -4.53 40.47 30.01
CA VAL A 100 -3.20 39.97 30.40
C VAL A 100 -3.26 39.19 31.71
N ASP A 101 -4.09 39.62 32.66
CA ASP A 101 -4.30 38.87 33.91
C ASP A 101 -5.00 37.52 33.68
N ARG A 102 -5.87 37.44 32.67
CA ARG A 102 -6.61 36.21 32.32
C ARG A 102 -5.74 35.18 31.60
N SER A 103 -4.74 35.59 30.82
CA SER A 103 -3.80 34.66 30.17
C SER A 103 -2.73 34.12 31.13
N SER A 104 -2.67 34.64 32.35
CA SER A 104 -1.67 34.30 33.36
C SER A 104 -2.17 33.34 34.45
N GLN A 105 -3.43 32.87 34.36
CA GLN A 105 -3.97 31.86 35.29
C GLN A 105 -3.71 30.43 34.76
N PRO A 106 -3.06 29.54 35.55
CA PRO A 106 -2.89 28.14 35.18
C PRO A 106 -4.23 27.39 35.20
N ASP A 107 -4.44 26.51 34.22
CA ASP A 107 -5.65 25.68 34.12
C ASP A 107 -5.81 24.77 35.36
N PRO A 108 -6.99 24.69 36.02
CA PRO A 108 -7.16 24.00 37.30
C PRO A 108 -7.36 22.47 37.20
N TYR A 109 -6.93 21.82 36.11
CA TYR A 109 -7.19 20.40 35.85
C TYR A 109 -5.93 19.70 35.36
N ASP A 110 -4.96 19.49 36.24
CA ASP A 110 -3.82 18.60 35.94
C ASP A 110 -3.27 17.85 37.17
N ASP A 111 -4.09 17.63 38.20
CA ASP A 111 -3.79 16.72 39.31
C ASP A 111 -4.81 15.57 39.31
N ASP A 112 -4.43 14.41 38.73
CA ASP A 112 -4.85 13.05 39.12
C ASP A 112 -4.56 12.01 38.01
N LEU A 113 -3.29 11.83 37.66
CA LEU A 113 -2.82 10.64 36.95
C LEU A 113 -1.74 9.93 37.78
N PRO A 114 -1.96 8.69 38.24
CA PRO A 114 -0.96 7.97 39.02
C PRO A 114 0.23 7.59 38.15
N GLU A 115 1.42 7.90 38.65
CA GLU A 115 2.71 7.46 38.12
C GLU A 115 2.75 5.93 37.97
N THR A 116 2.78 5.45 36.73
CA THR A 116 3.28 4.10 36.42
C THR A 116 4.52 4.22 35.56
N GLY A 117 5.62 4.62 36.20
CA GLY A 117 6.97 4.47 35.69
C GLY A 117 7.59 3.16 36.15
N ALA A 118 7.41 2.09 35.38
CA ALA A 118 8.33 0.94 35.28
C ALA A 118 7.77 -0.08 34.29
N LEU A 119 8.64 -0.68 33.46
CA LEU A 119 8.39 -1.69 32.42
C LEU A 119 8.27 -1.18 30.97
N LEU A 120 9.26 -0.41 30.52
CA LEU A 120 9.69 -0.43 29.11
C LEU A 120 10.90 -1.38 28.96
N GLY A 121 10.62 -2.68 29.05
CA GLY A 121 11.53 -3.75 28.70
C GLY A 121 10.99 -4.54 27.51
N GLN A 122 11.59 -4.34 26.34
CA GLN A 122 11.55 -5.22 25.16
C GLN A 122 10.17 -5.53 24.55
N ARG A 123 9.66 -4.61 23.71
CA ARG A 123 8.75 -5.01 22.62
C ARG A 123 9.54 -5.27 21.34
N LYS A 124 9.69 -6.56 21.04
CA LYS A 124 10.11 -7.11 19.75
C LYS A 124 9.19 -6.54 18.64
N PRO A 125 9.72 -6.06 17.51
CA PRO A 125 8.87 -5.61 16.41
C PRO A 125 8.05 -6.79 15.84
N PRO A 126 6.82 -6.55 15.35
CA PRO A 126 6.00 -7.59 14.74
C PRO A 126 6.71 -8.17 13.50
N PRO A 127 6.54 -9.48 13.20
CA PRO A 127 7.18 -10.10 12.06
C PRO A 127 6.73 -9.41 10.76
N ARG A 128 7.71 -9.02 9.93
CA ARG A 128 7.49 -8.53 8.57
C ARG A 128 6.72 -9.60 7.80
N ARG A 129 5.60 -9.20 7.18
CA ARG A 129 4.92 -10.04 6.18
C ARG A 129 5.92 -10.33 5.05
N PRO A 130 6.05 -11.58 4.58
CA PRO A 130 6.75 -11.86 3.34
C PRO A 130 6.05 -11.12 2.21
N SER A 131 6.81 -10.41 1.39
CA SER A 131 6.39 -10.09 0.03
C SER A 131 6.08 -11.42 -0.65
N VAL A 132 4.82 -11.59 -1.06
CA VAL A 132 4.47 -12.64 -2.01
C VAL A 132 5.05 -12.16 -3.33
N ASP A 133 6.22 -12.68 -3.66
CA ASP A 133 6.82 -12.55 -4.97
C ASP A 133 5.93 -13.32 -5.95
N ASP A 134 5.37 -12.60 -6.93
CA ASP A 134 4.57 -13.14 -8.03
C ASP A 134 5.48 -13.80 -9.09
N ASP A 135 6.23 -14.84 -8.70
CA ASP A 135 7.01 -15.68 -9.62
C ASP A 135 6.74 -17.16 -9.30
N ASP A 136 5.61 -17.69 -9.79
CA ASP A 136 5.35 -19.14 -9.88
C ASP A 136 5.00 -19.51 -11.33
N ASP A 137 6.02 -19.47 -12.19
CA ASP A 137 6.12 -20.27 -13.39
C ASP A 137 6.91 -21.54 -13.03
N LEU A 138 6.25 -22.67 -12.76
CA LEU A 138 6.91 -23.99 -12.63
C LEU A 138 5.90 -25.16 -12.76
N PRO A 139 6.32 -26.38 -13.16
CA PRO A 139 6.29 -26.82 -14.55
C PRO A 139 5.32 -28.00 -14.81
N GLU A 140 4.95 -28.18 -16.08
CA GLU A 140 4.39 -29.44 -16.58
C GLU A 140 5.43 -30.56 -16.44
N THR A 141 5.13 -31.57 -15.61
CA THR A 141 5.77 -32.89 -15.73
C THR A 141 4.74 -33.99 -15.51
N GLY A 142 4.73 -34.95 -16.45
CA GLY A 142 3.90 -36.14 -16.36
C GLY A 142 3.72 -36.91 -17.66
N ALA A 143 4.76 -37.00 -18.48
CA ALA A 143 4.80 -37.91 -19.63
C ALA A 143 4.81 -39.37 -19.16
N LEU A 144 3.90 -40.19 -19.68
CA LEU A 144 4.14 -41.61 -19.87
C LEU A 144 3.95 -41.94 -21.36
N LEU A 145 5.09 -42.04 -22.04
CA LEU A 145 5.23 -42.67 -23.34
C LEU A 145 5.15 -44.19 -23.19
N GLY A 146 4.38 -44.83 -24.06
CA GLY A 146 4.21 -46.28 -24.12
C GLY A 146 3.66 -46.79 -25.44
N ASN A 147 4.22 -46.32 -26.56
CA ASN A 147 4.51 -47.04 -27.82
C ASN A 147 3.54 -48.16 -28.31
N ARG A 148 2.90 -47.96 -29.48
CA ARG A 148 3.18 -48.69 -30.75
C ARG A 148 2.11 -48.48 -31.84
N ASN A 149 2.60 -48.06 -33.01
CA ASN A 149 2.24 -48.43 -34.39
C ASN A 149 0.79 -48.30 -34.91
N THR A 150 0.63 -47.39 -35.86
CA THR A 150 -0.36 -47.37 -36.97
C THR A 150 0.04 -48.37 -38.08
N PRO A 151 -0.63 -48.47 -39.26
CA PRO A 151 -1.99 -48.10 -39.70
C PRO A 151 -2.70 -49.26 -40.46
N SER A 152 -3.95 -49.08 -40.93
CA SER A 152 -4.33 -49.25 -42.37
C SER A 152 -5.82 -49.60 -42.60
N GLN A 153 -6.48 -48.71 -43.36
CA GLN A 153 -7.38 -48.94 -44.50
C GLN A 153 -8.71 -49.73 -44.39
N ASN A 154 -9.79 -48.96 -44.60
CA ASN A 154 -10.67 -49.02 -45.79
C ASN A 154 -11.41 -50.34 -46.13
N THR A 155 -12.75 -50.34 -46.05
CA THR A 155 -13.66 -50.43 -47.23
C THR A 155 -15.16 -50.53 -46.83
N ARG A 156 -15.98 -49.84 -47.64
CA ARG A 156 -17.47 -49.83 -47.76
C ARG A 156 -17.96 -51.08 -48.57
N PRO A 157 -19.23 -51.22 -49.04
CA PRO A 157 -20.58 -51.18 -48.40
C PRO A 157 -21.62 -52.24 -48.94
N LYS A 158 -22.84 -52.29 -48.33
CA LYS A 158 -24.20 -52.64 -48.90
C LYS A 158 -24.50 -54.10 -49.39
N PRO A 159 -25.78 -54.52 -49.69
CA PRO A 159 -27.15 -54.07 -49.33
C PRO A 159 -28.20 -55.20 -48.99
N LEU A 160 -29.47 -54.80 -48.71
CA LEU A 160 -30.79 -55.53 -48.67
C LEU A 160 -31.13 -56.42 -49.92
N PRO A 161 -32.27 -57.20 -50.08
CA PRO A 161 -33.65 -57.11 -49.50
C PRO A 161 -34.55 -58.42 -49.38
N LYS A 162 -35.85 -58.25 -48.99
CA LYS A 162 -37.11 -59.01 -49.34
C LYS A 162 -37.30 -60.47 -48.81
N ALA A 163 -38.50 -61.06 -48.62
CA ALA A 163 -39.93 -60.71 -48.62
C ALA A 163 -40.75 -61.93 -48.14
N LEU A 164 -42.02 -61.70 -47.73
CA LEU A 164 -43.24 -62.54 -47.81
C LEU A 164 -43.20 -64.04 -47.46
N SER A 165 -44.08 -64.47 -46.55
CA SER A 165 -45.25 -65.29 -46.91
C SER A 165 -46.26 -65.37 -45.76
N ASP A 166 -47.50 -65.57 -46.18
CA ASP A 166 -48.75 -65.64 -45.44
C ASP A 166 -48.87 -66.95 -44.65
N ASP A 167 -49.74 -66.98 -43.63
CA ASP A 167 -50.75 -68.01 -43.45
C ASP A 167 -51.72 -67.62 -42.31
N GLU A 168 -53.00 -67.57 -42.67
CA GLU A 168 -54.16 -67.48 -41.80
C GLU A 168 -54.33 -68.83 -41.06
N ASP A 169 -54.65 -68.82 -39.75
CA ASP A 169 -55.75 -69.70 -39.31
C ASP A 169 -56.37 -69.33 -37.95
N GLN A 170 -57.70 -69.30 -38.00
CA GLN A 170 -58.75 -69.57 -37.01
C GLN A 170 -58.64 -69.11 -35.55
N GLY A 171 -59.68 -68.37 -35.15
CA GLY A 171 -59.93 -67.96 -33.78
C GLY A 171 -60.63 -69.03 -32.92
N GLU A 172 -60.44 -68.88 -31.61
CA GLU A 172 -61.28 -69.47 -30.58
C GLU A 172 -61.56 -68.39 -29.52
N ILE A 173 -62.84 -68.20 -29.21
CA ILE A 173 -63.38 -67.20 -28.29
C ILE A 173 -63.37 -67.81 -26.89
N GLU A 174 -62.48 -67.35 -26.01
CA GLU A 174 -62.48 -67.68 -24.58
C GLU A 174 -63.28 -66.63 -23.77
N PRO A 175 -64.16 -67.02 -22.84
CA PRO A 175 -65.05 -66.08 -22.16
C PRO A 175 -64.34 -65.26 -21.06
N LEU A 176 -64.77 -64.00 -20.94
CA LEU A 176 -64.30 -63.00 -19.98
C LEU A 176 -64.11 -63.55 -18.56
N ARG A 177 -62.85 -63.77 -18.18
CA ARG A 177 -62.42 -63.89 -16.80
C ARG A 177 -62.05 -62.49 -16.31
N ALA A 178 -62.74 -62.00 -15.28
CA ALA A 178 -62.45 -60.73 -14.64
C ALA A 178 -60.95 -60.63 -14.29
N PRO A 179 -60.25 -59.51 -14.61
CA PRO A 179 -58.86 -59.35 -14.23
C PRO A 179 -58.76 -59.37 -12.70
N PRO A 180 -57.77 -60.05 -12.11
CA PRO A 180 -57.53 -59.93 -10.69
C PRO A 180 -57.24 -58.46 -10.37
N LEU A 181 -57.86 -57.95 -9.31
CA LEU A 181 -57.48 -56.69 -8.68
C LEU A 181 -56.00 -56.79 -8.33
N TYR A 182 -55.14 -56.25 -9.19
CA TYR A 182 -53.78 -55.93 -8.83
C TYR A 182 -53.90 -54.90 -7.70
N PHE A 183 -53.70 -55.33 -6.47
CA PHE A 183 -53.07 -54.45 -5.50
C PHE A 183 -51.76 -54.04 -6.15
N GLU A 184 -51.74 -52.85 -6.75
CA GLU A 184 -50.53 -52.17 -7.12
C GLU A 184 -49.77 -52.00 -5.80
N LYS A 185 -48.86 -52.95 -5.58
CA LYS A 185 -47.95 -52.96 -4.47
C LYS A 185 -47.20 -51.65 -4.61
N GLU A 186 -47.57 -50.65 -3.81
CA GLU A 186 -46.79 -49.43 -3.65
C GLU A 186 -45.33 -49.87 -3.61
N ALA A 187 -44.59 -49.49 -4.65
CA ALA A 187 -43.20 -49.83 -4.75
C ALA A 187 -42.58 -49.32 -3.44
N ALA A 188 -42.16 -50.26 -2.60
CA ALA A 188 -41.43 -49.95 -1.39
C ALA A 188 -40.38 -48.91 -1.75
N PRO A 189 -40.20 -47.83 -0.97
CA PRO A 189 -39.23 -46.80 -1.29
C PRO A 189 -37.91 -47.49 -1.62
N SER A 190 -37.44 -47.30 -2.84
CA SER A 190 -36.17 -47.83 -3.30
C SER A 190 -35.15 -47.58 -2.20
N LYS A 191 -34.53 -48.65 -1.69
CA LYS A 191 -33.44 -48.59 -0.70
C LYS A 191 -32.58 -47.37 -1.01
N PRO A 192 -32.25 -46.50 -0.04
CA PRO A 192 -31.38 -45.36 -0.30
C PRO A 192 -30.12 -45.88 -0.99
N GLU A 193 -29.87 -45.41 -2.22
CA GLU A 193 -28.66 -45.77 -2.98
C GLU A 193 -27.45 -45.53 -2.06
N GLU A 194 -26.66 -46.57 -1.79
CA GLU A 194 -25.44 -46.41 -1.02
C GLU A 194 -24.55 -45.34 -1.69
N PRO A 195 -23.98 -44.40 -0.91
CA PRO A 195 -23.26 -43.26 -1.46
C PRO A 195 -22.06 -43.75 -2.29
N LYS A 196 -22.12 -43.49 -3.60
CA LYS A 196 -21.09 -43.93 -4.55
C LYS A 196 -19.74 -43.27 -4.17
N PRO A 197 -18.62 -44.01 -4.23
CA PRO A 197 -17.31 -43.44 -3.95
C PRO A 197 -17.02 -42.30 -4.94
N PHE A 198 -16.58 -41.15 -4.42
CA PHE A 198 -16.23 -40.02 -5.28
C PHE A 198 -14.96 -40.34 -6.08
N ILE A 199 -15.09 -40.39 -7.42
CA ILE A 199 -13.94 -40.48 -8.31
C ILE A 199 -13.49 -39.06 -8.66
N LYS A 200 -12.26 -38.73 -8.26
CA LYS A 200 -11.62 -37.43 -8.51
C LYS A 200 -11.59 -37.14 -10.01
N GLY A 201 -12.24 -36.06 -10.45
CA GLY A 201 -12.34 -35.66 -11.85
C GLY A 201 -13.67 -36.01 -12.53
N SER A 202 -14.59 -36.71 -11.85
CA SER A 202 -15.97 -36.90 -12.32
C SER A 202 -16.77 -35.60 -12.22
N SER A 203 -17.78 -35.44 -13.10
CA SER A 203 -18.68 -34.30 -13.05
C SER A 203 -19.52 -34.33 -11.77
N ILE A 204 -19.56 -33.20 -11.08
CA ILE A 204 -20.29 -33.06 -9.82
C ILE A 204 -21.76 -32.83 -10.13
N VAL A 205 -22.62 -33.67 -9.57
CA VAL A 205 -24.06 -33.63 -9.81
C VAL A 205 -24.75 -33.15 -8.55
N LYS A 206 -25.47 -32.03 -8.65
CA LYS A 206 -26.27 -31.49 -7.55
C LYS A 206 -27.36 -32.49 -7.14
N GLY A 207 -27.64 -32.58 -5.84
CA GLY A 207 -28.59 -33.53 -5.25
C GLY A 207 -28.05 -34.94 -5.03
N ARG A 208 -26.85 -35.26 -5.54
CA ARG A 208 -26.17 -36.53 -5.27
C ARG A 208 -25.33 -36.43 -4.00
N GLN A 209 -25.36 -37.49 -3.18
CA GLN A 209 -24.44 -37.66 -2.06
C GLN A 209 -23.27 -38.56 -2.46
N TYR A 210 -22.09 -38.22 -1.96
CA TYR A 210 -20.82 -38.88 -2.21
C TYR A 210 -20.21 -39.31 -0.88
N ASN A 211 -19.53 -40.46 -0.87
CA ASN A 211 -18.75 -40.86 0.31
C ASN A 211 -17.42 -40.10 0.33
N VAL A 212 -17.21 -39.27 1.36
CA VAL A 212 -16.03 -38.38 1.51
C VAL A 212 -15.38 -38.65 2.87
N PRO A 213 -14.04 -38.81 2.95
CA PRO A 213 -13.35 -38.96 4.23
C PRO A 213 -13.57 -37.75 5.15
N LYS A 214 -13.82 -37.98 6.44
CA LYS A 214 -14.05 -36.90 7.44
C LYS A 214 -12.96 -35.82 7.44
N GLN A 215 -11.70 -36.20 7.23
CA GLN A 215 -10.58 -35.25 7.15
C GLN A 215 -10.72 -34.29 5.96
N ASP A 216 -11.18 -34.77 4.81
CA ASP A 216 -11.40 -33.95 3.62
C ASP A 216 -12.64 -33.06 3.79
N GLU A 217 -13.66 -33.52 4.52
CA GLU A 217 -14.82 -32.69 4.89
C GLU A 217 -14.40 -31.49 5.75
N GLU A 218 -13.59 -31.72 6.78
CA GLU A 218 -13.08 -30.66 7.67
C GLU A 218 -12.20 -29.66 6.91
N ARG A 219 -11.30 -30.14 6.04
CA ARG A 219 -10.48 -29.28 5.18
C ARG A 219 -11.33 -28.46 4.21
N ALA A 220 -12.32 -29.10 3.58
CA ALA A 220 -13.23 -28.42 2.65
C ALA A 220 -14.00 -27.29 3.36
N ARG A 221 -14.49 -27.54 4.59
CA ARG A 221 -15.10 -26.47 5.43
C ARG A 221 -14.11 -25.34 5.72
N GLY A 222 -12.84 -25.67 5.99
CA GLY A 222 -11.78 -24.68 6.13
C GLY A 222 -11.64 -23.77 4.90
N TYR A 223 -11.66 -24.34 3.69
CA TYR A 223 -11.63 -23.57 2.45
C TYR A 223 -12.87 -22.69 2.26
N VAL A 224 -14.07 -23.14 2.64
CA VAL A 224 -15.28 -22.29 2.59
C VAL A 224 -15.16 -21.10 3.54
N ASN A 225 -14.67 -21.32 4.76
CA ASN A 225 -14.47 -20.25 5.74
C ASN A 225 -13.39 -19.25 5.27
N ALA A 226 -12.31 -19.74 4.64
CA ALA A 226 -11.29 -18.90 4.03
C ALA A 226 -11.87 -18.07 2.88
N ALA A 227 -12.73 -18.67 2.03
CA ALA A 227 -13.40 -17.96 0.96
C ALA A 227 -14.32 -16.84 1.47
N LEU A 228 -15.07 -17.08 2.54
CA LEU A 228 -15.88 -16.05 3.20
C LEU A 228 -15.02 -14.90 3.70
N THR A 229 -13.89 -15.21 4.35
CA THR A 229 -12.95 -14.18 4.83
C THR A 229 -12.41 -13.34 3.67
N LEU A 230 -11.98 -13.98 2.59
CA LEU A 230 -11.47 -13.30 1.39
C LEU A 230 -12.54 -12.43 0.71
N ASN A 231 -13.80 -12.87 0.69
CA ASN A 231 -14.91 -12.07 0.18
C ASN A 231 -15.16 -10.81 1.02
N LEU A 232 -15.10 -10.92 2.35
CA LEU A 232 -15.19 -9.77 3.26
C LEU A 232 -14.04 -8.77 3.06
N GLU A 233 -12.87 -9.27 2.65
CA GLU A 233 -11.70 -8.46 2.27
C GLU A 233 -11.80 -7.89 0.83
N GLY A 234 -12.79 -8.33 0.04
CA GLY A 234 -12.98 -7.95 -1.36
C GLY A 234 -12.15 -8.76 -2.38
N ASP A 235 -11.41 -9.78 -1.94
CA ASP A 235 -10.59 -10.65 -2.80
C ASP A 235 -11.42 -11.84 -3.35
N ASN A 236 -12.39 -11.52 -4.20
CA ASN A 236 -13.31 -12.52 -4.77
C ASN A 236 -12.60 -13.51 -5.70
N ALA A 237 -11.47 -13.13 -6.30
CA ALA A 237 -10.67 -14.01 -7.14
C ALA A 237 -10.04 -15.15 -6.32
N LYS A 238 -9.42 -14.84 -5.17
CA LYS A 238 -8.92 -15.88 -4.26
C LYS A 238 -10.05 -16.61 -3.55
N ALA A 239 -11.15 -15.94 -3.22
CA ALA A 239 -12.32 -16.60 -2.64
C ALA A 239 -12.87 -17.69 -3.57
N MET A 240 -12.98 -17.40 -4.87
CA MET A 240 -13.40 -18.38 -5.89
C MET A 240 -12.44 -19.58 -5.99
N LYS A 241 -11.12 -19.34 -5.90
CA LYS A 241 -10.12 -20.43 -5.85
C LYS A 241 -10.35 -21.34 -4.64
N ASN A 242 -10.61 -20.77 -3.45
CA ASN A 242 -10.88 -21.52 -2.23
C ASN A 242 -12.20 -22.32 -2.34
N LEU A 243 -13.27 -21.73 -2.88
CA LEU A 243 -14.53 -22.46 -3.11
C LEU A 243 -14.36 -23.64 -4.09
N THR A 244 -13.50 -23.47 -5.09
CA THR A 244 -13.18 -24.54 -6.05
C THR A 244 -12.45 -25.69 -5.36
N GLU A 245 -11.48 -25.39 -4.50
CA GLU A 245 -10.79 -26.40 -3.69
C GLU A 245 -11.72 -27.09 -2.68
N ALA A 246 -12.65 -26.34 -2.08
CA ALA A 246 -13.65 -26.89 -1.18
C ALA A 246 -14.51 -27.95 -1.88
N ILE A 247 -15.05 -27.63 -3.05
CA ILE A 247 -15.84 -28.58 -3.85
C ILE A 247 -14.99 -29.77 -4.33
N ARG A 248 -13.71 -29.55 -4.67
CA ARG A 248 -12.79 -30.60 -5.10
C ARG A 248 -12.56 -31.65 -4.00
N LEU A 249 -12.52 -31.22 -2.75
CA LEU A 249 -12.34 -32.08 -1.57
C LEU A 249 -13.66 -32.70 -1.10
N ASN A 250 -14.73 -31.92 -1.07
CA ASN A 250 -16.05 -32.38 -0.65
C ASN A 250 -17.14 -31.91 -1.63
N PRO A 251 -17.51 -32.75 -2.63
CA PRO A 251 -18.57 -32.40 -3.58
C PRO A 251 -19.95 -32.29 -2.93
N ASN A 252 -20.17 -32.86 -1.73
CA ASN A 252 -21.44 -32.73 -1.01
C ASN A 252 -21.74 -31.28 -0.61
N LEU A 253 -20.72 -30.42 -0.53
CA LEU A 253 -20.88 -28.99 -0.23
C LEU A 253 -21.76 -28.26 -1.25
N ILE A 254 -21.91 -28.78 -2.47
CA ILE A 254 -22.80 -28.16 -3.45
C ILE A 254 -24.28 -28.15 -3.01
N ASN A 255 -24.64 -29.05 -2.09
CA ASN A 255 -25.97 -29.17 -1.51
C ASN A 255 -26.06 -28.50 -0.12
N ASP A 256 -24.95 -27.98 0.39
CA ASP A 256 -24.89 -27.35 1.71
C ASP A 256 -25.36 -25.88 1.64
N GLY A 257 -26.29 -25.50 2.51
CA GLY A 257 -26.86 -24.16 2.51
C GLY A 257 -25.85 -23.08 2.88
N PHE A 258 -24.89 -23.38 3.75
CA PHE A 258 -23.83 -22.43 4.10
C PHE A 258 -22.88 -22.21 2.91
N PHE A 259 -22.46 -23.28 2.24
CA PHE A 259 -21.68 -23.18 1.01
C PHE A 259 -22.41 -22.34 -0.05
N SER A 260 -23.70 -22.59 -0.28
CA SER A 260 -24.51 -21.85 -1.24
C SER A 260 -24.54 -20.35 -0.95
N ASN A 261 -24.68 -19.96 0.33
CA ASN A 261 -24.64 -18.56 0.74
C ASN A 261 -23.27 -17.90 0.50
N VAL A 262 -22.17 -18.59 0.81
CA VAL A 262 -20.82 -18.07 0.56
C VAL A 262 -20.54 -17.96 -0.94
N ALA A 263 -20.94 -18.97 -1.71
CA ALA A 263 -20.86 -18.96 -3.17
C ALA A 263 -21.64 -17.77 -3.77
N ALA A 264 -22.85 -17.51 -3.27
CA ALA A 264 -23.65 -16.37 -3.70
C ALA A 264 -22.98 -15.03 -3.37
N SER A 265 -22.43 -14.88 -2.16
CA SER A 265 -21.72 -13.66 -1.74
C SER A 265 -20.46 -13.39 -2.58
N VAL A 266 -19.71 -14.43 -2.95
CA VAL A 266 -18.51 -14.32 -3.78
C VAL A 266 -18.87 -13.98 -5.23
N THR A 267 -19.85 -14.68 -5.80
CA THR A 267 -20.18 -14.58 -7.23
C THR A 267 -21.14 -13.43 -7.56
N GLY A 268 -21.94 -12.98 -6.59
CA GLY A 268 -23.08 -12.10 -6.81
C GLY A 268 -24.26 -12.77 -7.53
N LEU A 269 -24.27 -14.11 -7.61
CA LEU A 269 -25.33 -14.90 -8.23
C LEU A 269 -26.11 -15.66 -7.16
N GLU A 270 -27.39 -15.94 -7.41
CA GLU A 270 -28.23 -16.70 -6.47
C GLU A 270 -28.31 -18.18 -6.82
N GLY A 271 -28.42 -19.02 -5.79
CA GLY A 271 -28.72 -20.45 -5.90
C GLY A 271 -27.83 -21.21 -6.88
N ASP A 272 -28.48 -21.84 -7.87
CA ASP A 272 -27.85 -22.82 -8.77
C ASP A 272 -26.86 -22.16 -9.74
N ALA A 273 -27.07 -20.89 -10.06
CA ALA A 273 -26.16 -20.12 -10.90
C ALA A 273 -24.79 -19.90 -10.22
N ALA A 274 -24.78 -19.69 -8.90
CA ALA A 274 -23.54 -19.57 -8.13
C ALA A 274 -22.76 -20.89 -8.08
N ALA A 275 -23.46 -22.01 -7.88
CA ALA A 275 -22.85 -23.33 -7.92
C ALA A 275 -22.29 -23.66 -9.31
N GLU A 276 -23.05 -23.36 -10.37
CA GLU A 276 -22.63 -23.58 -11.76
C GLU A 276 -21.38 -22.76 -12.12
N MET A 277 -21.31 -21.51 -11.65
CA MET A 277 -20.13 -20.63 -11.82
C MET A 277 -18.86 -21.27 -11.24
N ILE A 278 -18.96 -21.98 -10.11
CA ILE A 278 -17.80 -22.60 -9.45
C ILE A 278 -17.43 -23.91 -10.14
N ILE A 279 -18.40 -24.72 -10.56
CA ILE A 279 -18.15 -26.01 -11.23
C ILE A 279 -17.55 -25.79 -12.62
N ASN A 280 -18.17 -24.94 -13.44
CA ASN A 280 -17.78 -24.77 -14.83
C ASN A 280 -16.44 -24.04 -14.93
N ARG A 281 -15.45 -24.70 -15.54
CA ARG A 281 -14.07 -24.19 -15.64
C ARG A 281 -13.99 -22.85 -16.37
N ASP A 282 -14.74 -22.69 -17.45
CA ASP A 282 -14.65 -21.50 -18.30
C ASP A 282 -15.35 -20.31 -17.64
N LYS A 283 -16.53 -20.53 -17.05
CA LYS A 283 -17.23 -19.52 -16.25
C LYS A 283 -16.38 -19.08 -15.05
N ARG A 284 -15.81 -20.04 -14.31
CA ARG A 284 -14.90 -19.76 -13.19
C ARG A 284 -13.69 -18.92 -13.63
N LYS A 285 -13.01 -19.31 -14.71
CA LYS A 285 -11.83 -18.59 -15.22
C LYS A 285 -12.19 -17.15 -15.60
N SER A 286 -13.29 -16.96 -16.34
CA SER A 286 -13.79 -15.63 -16.70
C SER A 286 -14.13 -14.77 -15.48
N PHE A 287 -14.76 -15.37 -14.46
CA PHE A 287 -15.05 -14.70 -13.20
C PHE A 287 -13.77 -14.32 -12.46
N THR A 288 -12.81 -15.24 -12.31
CA THR A 288 -11.55 -14.96 -11.60
C THR A 288 -10.76 -13.85 -12.29
N ASP A 289 -10.72 -13.84 -13.63
CA ASP A 289 -10.04 -12.81 -14.40
C ASP A 289 -10.72 -11.45 -14.24
N SER A 290 -12.05 -11.42 -14.28
CA SER A 290 -12.85 -10.20 -14.12
C SER A 290 -12.79 -9.65 -12.69
N ALA A 291 -12.85 -10.53 -11.69
CA ALA A 291 -12.74 -10.17 -10.27
C ALA A 291 -11.33 -9.63 -9.95
N ALA A 292 -10.28 -10.27 -10.47
CA ALA A 292 -8.91 -9.79 -10.31
C ALA A 292 -8.69 -8.42 -10.97
N ARG A 293 -9.26 -8.21 -12.18
CA ARG A 293 -9.25 -6.89 -12.84
C ARG A 293 -9.97 -5.83 -12.03
N LYS A 294 -11.19 -6.10 -11.56
CA LYS A 294 -11.96 -5.17 -10.73
C LYS A 294 -11.24 -4.80 -9.44
N GLN A 295 -10.63 -5.78 -8.76
CA GLN A 295 -9.85 -5.53 -7.55
C GLN A 295 -8.62 -4.67 -7.85
N LYS A 296 -7.92 -4.94 -8.96
CA LYS A 296 -6.81 -4.11 -9.43
C LYS A 296 -7.29 -2.69 -9.68
N ASP A 297 -8.36 -2.50 -10.45
CA ASP A 297 -8.91 -1.17 -10.79
C ASP A 297 -9.30 -0.38 -9.53
N GLN A 298 -9.92 -1.03 -8.54
CA GLN A 298 -10.22 -0.42 -7.24
C GLN A 298 -8.97 0.01 -6.48
N ARG A 299 -7.90 -0.80 -6.51
CA ARG A 299 -6.59 -0.43 -5.92
C ARG A 299 -5.99 0.78 -6.64
N VAL A 300 -6.01 0.78 -7.97
CA VAL A 300 -5.53 1.89 -8.82
C VAL A 300 -6.29 3.17 -8.49
N GLU A 301 -7.62 3.11 -8.45
CA GLU A 301 -8.48 4.26 -8.17
C GLU A 301 -8.21 4.82 -6.77
N LYS A 302 -8.18 3.97 -5.75
CA LYS A 302 -7.86 4.38 -4.38
C LYS A 302 -6.47 5.05 -4.30
N HIS A 303 -5.46 4.44 -4.93
CA HIS A 303 -4.10 5.00 -4.93
C HIS A 303 -4.04 6.35 -5.66
N LEU A 304 -4.76 6.50 -6.78
CA LEU A 304 -4.86 7.76 -7.52
C LEU A 304 -5.58 8.84 -6.71
N ASP A 305 -6.61 8.48 -5.94
CA ASP A 305 -7.34 9.42 -5.10
C ASP A 305 -6.48 9.91 -3.94
N GLU A 306 -5.71 9.03 -3.29
CA GLU A 306 -4.70 9.40 -2.30
C GLU A 306 -3.62 10.32 -2.92
N ALA A 307 -3.11 9.97 -4.11
CA ALA A 307 -2.11 10.77 -4.83
C ALA A 307 -2.64 12.14 -5.32
N LYS A 308 -3.96 12.31 -5.43
CA LYS A 308 -4.58 13.58 -5.85
C LYS A 308 -4.82 14.55 -4.69
N GLN A 309 -4.77 14.10 -3.44
CA GLN A 309 -5.00 14.96 -2.26
C GLN A 309 -3.91 16.00 -2.06
N SER A 310 -2.68 15.73 -2.52
CA SER A 310 -1.53 16.63 -2.45
C SER A 310 -1.79 17.98 -3.13
N GLY A 311 -1.77 19.10 -2.41
CA GLY A 311 -1.90 20.43 -3.00
C GLY A 311 -0.60 20.91 -3.66
N TRP A 312 -0.69 21.87 -4.60
CA TRP A 312 0.50 22.58 -5.09
C TRP A 312 1.13 23.48 -4.01
N ALA A 313 0.32 23.94 -3.05
CA ALA A 313 0.81 24.67 -1.89
C ALA A 313 1.75 23.81 -1.03
N ASP A 314 1.37 22.56 -0.76
CA ASP A 314 2.19 21.61 0.01
C ASP A 314 3.55 21.38 -0.65
N VAL A 315 3.54 21.18 -1.97
CA VAL A 315 4.78 21.03 -2.76
C VAL A 315 5.63 22.31 -2.69
N GLY A 316 5.02 23.49 -2.79
CA GLY A 316 5.72 24.77 -2.70
C GLY A 316 6.43 24.96 -1.37
N PHE A 317 5.78 24.63 -0.25
CA PHE A 317 6.41 24.67 1.08
C PHE A 317 7.60 23.73 1.18
N GLU A 318 7.46 22.49 0.68
CA GLU A 318 8.55 21.51 0.69
C GLU A 318 9.75 21.97 -0.17
N ILE A 319 9.50 22.59 -1.33
CA ILE A 319 10.56 23.19 -2.16
C ILE A 319 11.27 24.31 -1.41
N LEU A 320 10.52 25.18 -0.70
CA LEU A 320 11.11 26.29 0.05
C LEU A 320 12.04 25.80 1.17
N PHE A 321 11.62 24.80 1.93
CA PHE A 321 12.47 24.18 2.96
C PHE A 321 13.71 23.54 2.36
N TYR A 322 13.54 22.78 1.27
CA TYR A 322 14.67 22.16 0.58
C TYR A 322 15.66 23.20 0.08
N ALA A 323 15.17 24.30 -0.50
CA ALA A 323 15.98 25.41 -0.98
C ALA A 323 16.79 26.05 0.16
N ALA A 324 16.15 26.34 1.29
CA ALA A 324 16.83 26.90 2.46
C ALA A 324 17.97 25.99 2.93
N VAL A 325 17.73 24.68 3.01
CA VAL A 325 18.72 23.69 3.45
C VAL A 325 19.90 23.59 2.48
N VAL A 326 19.62 23.50 1.18
CA VAL A 326 20.66 23.34 0.15
C VAL A 326 21.45 24.64 -0.08
N ILE A 327 20.90 25.81 0.25
CA ILE A 327 21.64 27.08 0.20
C ILE A 327 22.47 27.27 1.48
N ILE A 328 21.89 27.07 2.66
CA ILE A 328 22.55 27.36 3.95
C ILE A 328 23.59 26.28 4.29
N GLY A 329 23.28 25.01 4.07
CA GLY A 329 24.14 23.89 4.44
C GLY A 329 25.56 23.98 3.87
N PRO A 330 25.75 24.19 2.55
CA PRO A 330 27.06 24.32 1.96
C PRO A 330 27.85 25.54 2.45
N ILE A 331 27.18 26.65 2.79
CA ILE A 331 27.84 27.82 3.36
C ILE A 331 28.47 27.45 4.71
N ILE A 332 27.73 26.77 5.57
CA ILE A 332 28.23 26.34 6.90
C ILE A 332 29.43 25.41 6.73
N VAL A 333 29.31 24.40 5.87
CA VAL A 333 30.41 23.44 5.60
C VAL A 333 31.64 24.16 5.05
N ALA A 334 31.47 25.09 4.10
CA ALA A 334 32.56 25.84 3.50
C ALA A 334 33.26 26.76 4.52
N LEU A 335 32.52 27.38 5.45
CA LEU A 335 33.10 28.19 6.53
C LEU A 335 33.92 27.35 7.50
N ILE A 336 33.41 26.19 7.92
CA ILE A 336 34.15 25.24 8.76
C ILE A 336 35.41 24.77 8.04
N ALA A 337 35.28 24.43 6.75
CA ALA A 337 36.40 24.01 5.92
C ALA A 337 37.48 25.09 5.80
N ASN A 338 37.06 26.34 5.56
CA ASN A 338 37.95 27.48 5.45
C ASN A 338 38.73 27.72 6.75
N GLU A 339 38.06 27.68 7.90
CA GLU A 339 38.71 27.91 9.19
C GLU A 339 39.69 26.79 9.53
N GLY A 340 39.29 25.53 9.33
CA GLY A 340 40.20 24.40 9.53
C GLY A 340 41.40 24.42 8.58
N ALA A 341 41.21 24.86 7.33
CA ALA A 341 42.32 25.02 6.37
C ALA A 341 43.30 26.12 6.79
N LYS A 342 42.80 27.26 7.29
CA LYS A 342 43.64 28.34 7.84
C LYS A 342 44.47 27.83 9.02
N GLN A 343 43.85 27.07 9.93
CA GLN A 343 44.53 26.49 11.08
C GLN A 343 45.63 25.49 10.66
N LEU A 344 45.34 24.64 9.67
CA LEU A 344 46.32 23.71 9.12
C LEU A 344 47.53 24.42 8.50
N LEU A 345 47.30 25.47 7.72
CA LEU A 345 48.37 26.27 7.12
C LEU A 345 49.21 26.98 8.19
N ALA A 346 48.57 27.54 9.22
CA ALA A 346 49.27 28.18 10.34
C ALA A 346 50.16 27.17 11.09
N ASN A 347 49.64 25.98 11.37
CA ASN A 347 50.40 24.90 12.01
C ASN A 347 51.58 24.44 11.13
N TYR A 348 51.35 24.26 9.83
CA TYR A 348 52.40 23.91 8.88
C TYR A 348 53.51 24.95 8.89
N ALA A 349 53.16 26.23 8.74
CA ALA A 349 54.11 27.35 8.73
C ALA A 349 54.99 27.40 9.98
N GLN A 350 54.40 27.11 11.15
CA GLN A 350 55.11 27.07 12.42
C GLN A 350 56.12 25.92 12.46
N VAL A 351 55.76 24.74 11.97
CA VAL A 351 56.63 23.55 11.95
C VAL A 351 57.73 23.68 10.89
N SER A 352 57.40 24.18 9.69
CA SER A 352 58.34 24.35 8.57
C SER A 352 59.17 25.63 8.62
N LYS A 353 58.94 26.50 9.61
CA LYS A 353 59.56 27.84 9.73
C LYS A 353 59.32 28.74 8.50
N GLY A 354 58.10 28.68 7.96
CA GLY A 354 57.66 29.48 6.82
C GLY A 354 56.87 28.67 5.80
N LEU A 355 56.02 29.35 5.03
CA LEU A 355 55.25 28.71 3.95
C LEU A 355 55.97 28.84 2.61
N PRO A 356 56.04 27.76 1.80
CA PRO A 356 56.33 27.84 0.38
C PRO A 356 55.42 28.86 -0.33
N GLU A 357 55.93 29.52 -1.36
CA GLU A 357 55.21 30.56 -2.13
C GLU A 357 53.83 30.09 -2.62
N GLN A 358 53.74 28.83 -3.07
CA GLN A 358 52.48 28.22 -3.50
C GLN A 358 51.39 28.21 -2.40
N LEU A 359 51.80 27.97 -1.15
CA LEU A 359 50.89 27.93 0.00
C LEU A 359 50.59 29.33 0.56
N GLN A 360 51.47 30.32 0.33
CA GLN A 360 51.20 31.71 0.68
C GLN A 360 50.03 32.27 -0.14
N ASN A 361 49.99 31.98 -1.44
CA ASN A 361 48.87 32.35 -2.31
C ASN A 361 47.56 31.68 -1.86
N ALA A 362 47.63 30.41 -1.45
CA ALA A 362 46.47 29.71 -0.89
C ALA A 362 45.99 30.33 0.43
N GLN A 363 46.90 30.70 1.33
CA GLN A 363 46.57 31.37 2.59
C GLN A 363 45.88 32.72 2.34
N ALA A 364 46.38 33.50 1.38
CA ALA A 364 45.76 34.77 0.98
C ALA A 364 44.34 34.56 0.41
N ALA A 365 44.15 33.55 -0.45
CA ALA A 365 42.84 33.21 -1.01
C ALA A 365 41.83 32.79 0.06
N LEU A 366 42.23 31.95 1.03
CA LEU A 366 41.37 31.56 2.16
C LEU A 366 40.99 32.76 3.04
N GLY A 367 41.87 33.76 3.13
CA GLY A 367 41.58 35.05 3.78
C GLY A 367 40.41 35.80 3.15
N GLN A 368 40.18 35.64 1.84
CA GLN A 368 39.07 36.27 1.11
C GLN A 368 37.74 35.52 1.28
N VAL A 369 37.77 34.26 1.70
CA VAL A 369 36.56 33.46 1.91
C VAL A 369 35.86 33.94 3.18
N THR A 370 34.76 34.65 2.98
CA THR A 370 33.86 35.15 4.01
C THR A 370 32.43 34.68 3.74
N PHE A 371 31.53 34.85 4.71
CA PHE A 371 30.11 34.58 4.50
C PHE A 371 29.57 35.31 3.26
N GLY A 372 29.89 36.60 3.09
CA GLY A 372 29.44 37.42 1.96
C GLY A 372 29.86 36.86 0.60
N THR A 373 31.10 36.38 0.47
CA THR A 373 31.60 35.80 -0.79
C THR A 373 30.96 34.45 -1.14
N LEU A 374 30.38 33.75 -0.15
CA LEU A 374 29.77 32.43 -0.34
C LEU A 374 28.29 32.49 -0.73
N ILE A 375 27.59 33.59 -0.41
CA ILE A 375 26.14 33.73 -0.68
C ILE A 375 25.83 33.55 -2.17
N GLY A 376 26.55 34.26 -3.04
CA GLY A 376 26.31 34.22 -4.49
C GLY A 376 26.43 32.79 -5.06
N PRO A 377 27.59 32.12 -4.91
CA PRO A 377 27.77 30.74 -5.33
C PRO A 377 26.77 29.76 -4.70
N ALA A 378 26.44 29.94 -3.42
CA ALA A 378 25.49 29.06 -2.73
C ALA A 378 24.06 29.19 -3.28
N ILE A 379 23.61 30.41 -3.59
CA ILE A 379 22.31 30.64 -4.23
C ILE A 379 22.28 30.01 -5.63
N VAL A 380 23.32 30.24 -6.44
CA VAL A 380 23.41 29.66 -7.79
C VAL A 380 23.38 28.13 -7.70
N SER A 381 24.23 27.54 -6.85
CA SER A 381 24.28 26.09 -6.64
C SER A 381 22.95 25.53 -6.11
N GLY A 382 22.31 26.21 -5.16
CA GLY A 382 21.03 25.82 -4.61
C GLY A 382 19.91 25.83 -5.64
N ILE A 383 19.78 26.90 -6.43
CA ILE A 383 18.81 27.00 -7.52
C ILE A 383 19.07 25.91 -8.56
N SER A 384 20.32 25.72 -8.99
CA SER A 384 20.70 24.66 -9.92
C SER A 384 20.36 23.28 -9.38
N GLY A 385 20.59 23.03 -8.09
CA GLY A 385 20.26 21.76 -7.42
C GLY A 385 18.76 21.49 -7.37
N ILE A 386 17.93 22.51 -7.12
CA ILE A 386 16.46 22.39 -7.16
C ILE A 386 15.98 22.08 -8.57
N LEU A 387 16.47 22.82 -9.56
CA LEU A 387 16.08 22.61 -10.97
C LEU A 387 16.49 21.20 -11.44
N LEU A 388 17.69 20.75 -11.08
CA LEU A 388 18.16 19.40 -11.38
C LEU A 388 17.29 18.33 -10.69
N LEU A 389 16.94 18.53 -9.42
CA LEU A 389 16.05 17.63 -8.69
C LEU A 389 14.66 17.53 -9.36
N LEU A 390 14.05 18.68 -9.70
CA LEU A 390 12.77 18.72 -10.39
C LEU A 390 12.85 18.03 -11.75
N PHE A 391 13.89 18.31 -12.54
CA PHE A 391 14.12 17.64 -13.81
C PHE A 391 14.28 16.12 -13.63
N GLN A 392 15.05 15.68 -12.63
CA GLN A 392 15.20 14.27 -12.30
C GLN A 392 13.85 13.62 -11.93
N THR A 393 12.98 14.31 -11.18
CA THR A 393 11.65 13.76 -10.84
C THR A 393 10.74 13.60 -12.07
N VAL A 394 10.91 14.44 -13.11
CA VAL A 394 10.21 14.28 -14.39
C VAL A 394 10.68 13.01 -15.11
N LEU A 395 11.99 12.77 -15.14
CA LEU A 395 12.54 11.55 -15.74
C LEU A 395 12.09 10.30 -14.96
N ILE A 396 12.11 10.35 -13.62
CA ILE A 396 11.59 9.28 -12.77
C ILE A 396 10.10 9.04 -13.07
N HIS A 397 9.28 10.09 -13.22
CA HIS A 397 7.87 9.95 -13.57
C HIS A 397 7.67 9.24 -14.90
N PHE A 398 8.42 9.63 -15.92
CA PHE A 398 8.36 9.00 -17.24
C PHE A 398 8.79 7.54 -17.20
N SER A 399 9.92 7.24 -16.57
CA SER A 399 10.42 5.88 -16.39
C SER A 399 9.44 5.01 -15.59
N ALA A 400 8.83 5.55 -14.53
CA ALA A 400 7.87 4.83 -13.71
C ALA A 400 6.61 4.47 -14.52
N LYS A 401 6.08 5.41 -15.31
CA LYS A 401 4.94 5.16 -16.19
C LYS A 401 5.25 4.13 -17.27
N MET A 402 6.45 4.16 -17.85
CA MET A 402 6.89 3.16 -18.82
C MET A 402 6.93 1.74 -18.22
N MET A 403 7.21 1.62 -16.91
CA MET A 403 7.19 0.36 -16.16
C MET A 403 5.79 -0.04 -15.64
N GLY A 404 4.73 0.66 -16.07
CA GLY A 404 3.35 0.39 -15.66
C GLY A 404 2.98 0.94 -14.27
N GLY A 405 3.77 1.88 -13.74
CA GLY A 405 3.49 2.54 -12.47
C GLY A 405 2.30 3.47 -12.52
N ILE A 406 1.56 3.50 -11.42
CA ILE A 406 0.32 4.27 -11.27
C ILE A 406 0.57 5.34 -10.23
N GLY A 407 0.72 6.59 -10.66
CA GLY A 407 1.02 7.70 -9.78
C GLY A 407 1.03 9.03 -10.51
N THR A 408 1.04 10.12 -9.75
CA THR A 408 1.12 11.48 -10.28
C THR A 408 2.51 12.07 -10.03
N TRP A 409 2.99 12.90 -10.95
CA TRP A 409 4.29 13.58 -10.78
C TRP A 409 4.31 14.47 -9.53
N ARG A 410 3.20 15.17 -9.26
CA ARG A 410 3.05 16.02 -8.06
C ARG A 410 3.20 15.22 -6.77
N HIS A 411 2.54 14.06 -6.67
CA HIS A 411 2.67 13.19 -5.50
C HIS A 411 4.12 12.69 -5.33
N LEU A 412 4.77 12.27 -6.43
CA LEU A 412 6.19 11.90 -6.42
C LEU A 412 7.07 13.02 -5.86
N VAL A 413 6.88 14.25 -6.33
CA VAL A 413 7.66 15.42 -5.88
C VAL A 413 7.45 15.65 -4.38
N GLN A 414 6.22 15.61 -3.89
CA GLN A 414 5.94 15.77 -2.44
C GLN A 414 6.61 14.66 -1.62
N VAL A 415 6.44 13.40 -2.02
CA VAL A 415 7.00 12.24 -1.29
C VAL A 415 8.54 12.32 -1.24
N LEU A 416 9.18 12.68 -2.35
CA LEU A 416 10.64 12.80 -2.40
C LEU A 416 11.16 14.02 -1.66
N LEU A 417 10.54 15.19 -1.80
CA LEU A 417 10.98 16.39 -1.10
C LEU A 417 10.80 16.26 0.40
N SER A 418 9.66 15.73 0.87
CA SER A 418 9.43 15.52 2.30
C SER A 418 10.46 14.56 2.90
N PHE A 419 10.81 13.50 2.15
CA PHE A 419 11.89 12.59 2.52
C PHE A 419 13.25 13.29 2.58
N TYR A 420 13.61 14.08 1.56
CA TYR A 420 14.87 14.80 1.54
C TYR A 420 14.94 15.88 2.61
N ASN A 421 13.88 16.65 2.83
CA ASN A 421 13.84 17.67 3.88
C ASN A 421 14.12 17.07 5.26
N HIS A 422 13.66 15.86 5.54
CA HIS A 422 13.99 15.18 6.79
C HIS A 422 15.48 14.74 6.86
N TRP A 423 16.02 14.17 5.79
CA TRP A 423 17.38 13.58 5.81
C TRP A 423 18.51 14.56 5.48
N MET A 424 18.24 15.66 4.78
CA MET A 424 19.27 16.60 4.34
C MET A 424 19.92 17.33 5.52
N TRP A 425 19.17 17.66 6.57
CA TRP A 425 19.75 18.23 7.79
C TRP A 425 20.72 17.25 8.46
N VAL A 426 20.33 15.98 8.57
CA VAL A 426 21.19 14.93 9.12
C VAL A 426 22.46 14.81 8.29
N LEU A 427 22.33 14.77 6.96
CA LEU A 427 23.47 14.70 6.05
C LEU A 427 24.42 15.88 6.23
N PHE A 428 23.92 17.12 6.30
CA PHE A 428 24.77 18.31 6.50
C PHE A 428 25.44 18.33 7.87
N VAL A 429 24.77 17.88 8.92
CA VAL A 429 25.38 17.76 10.26
C VAL A 429 26.51 16.73 10.24
N VAL A 430 26.28 15.54 9.68
CA VAL A 430 27.34 14.53 9.53
C VAL A 430 28.48 15.05 8.66
N LEU A 431 28.18 15.80 7.60
CA LEU A 431 29.19 16.40 6.73
C LEU A 431 30.01 17.47 7.45
N CYS A 432 29.41 18.31 8.29
CA CYS A 432 30.13 19.28 9.12
C CYS A 432 31.09 18.58 10.09
N ILE A 433 30.62 17.54 10.80
CA ILE A 433 31.45 16.74 11.72
C ILE A 433 32.59 16.06 10.96
N ALA A 434 32.28 15.45 9.81
CA ALA A 434 33.27 14.80 8.94
C ALA A 434 34.36 15.78 8.49
N THR A 435 33.96 16.99 8.09
CA THR A 435 34.86 18.05 7.64
C THR A 435 35.77 18.50 8.78
N TYR A 436 35.21 18.75 9.95
CA TYR A 436 35.96 19.13 11.15
C TYR A 436 37.00 18.07 11.54
N ILE A 437 36.59 16.80 11.64
CA ILE A 437 37.50 15.68 11.97
C ILE A 437 38.62 15.56 10.93
N THR A 438 38.28 15.67 9.65
CA THR A 438 39.25 15.57 8.55
C THR A 438 40.33 16.65 8.66
N LEU A 439 39.94 17.88 8.99
CA LEU A 439 40.87 19.00 9.10
C LEU A 439 41.73 18.93 10.37
N VAL A 440 41.15 18.58 11.52
CA VAL A 440 41.89 18.49 12.78
C VAL A 440 42.86 17.30 12.79
N SER A 441 42.52 16.22 12.11
CA SER A 441 43.29 14.98 12.15
C SER A 441 44.54 14.98 11.27
N ALA A 442 44.83 16.06 10.54
CA ALA A 442 46.06 16.29 9.76
C ALA A 442 46.47 15.08 8.89
N PHE A 443 45.51 14.46 8.20
CA PHE A 443 45.69 13.27 7.37
C PHE A 443 46.05 11.96 8.11
N SER A 444 45.79 11.87 9.42
CA SER A 444 45.86 10.59 10.12
C SER A 444 44.79 9.61 9.62
N PRO A 445 44.97 8.29 9.80
CA PRO A 445 43.98 7.28 9.37
C PRO A 445 42.56 7.49 9.95
N VAL A 446 42.41 8.24 11.04
CA VAL A 446 41.11 8.58 11.64
C VAL A 446 40.20 9.35 10.67
N MET A 447 40.77 10.05 9.68
CA MET A 447 39.99 10.77 8.66
C MET A 447 39.07 9.87 7.81
N PHE A 448 39.36 8.57 7.72
CA PHE A 448 38.55 7.63 6.92
C PHE A 448 37.25 7.22 7.63
N CYS A 449 37.20 7.27 8.96
CA CYS A 449 36.02 6.91 9.73
C CYS A 449 34.75 7.69 9.32
N PRO A 450 34.75 9.04 9.26
CA PRO A 450 33.58 9.78 8.83
C PRO A 450 33.20 9.56 7.36
N ILE A 451 34.18 9.26 6.48
CA ILE A 451 33.93 8.95 5.07
C ILE A 451 33.10 7.65 4.95
N ILE A 452 33.44 6.62 5.72
CA ILE A 452 32.67 5.36 5.75
C ILE A 452 31.23 5.62 6.20
N ILE A 453 31.03 6.45 7.23
CA ILE A 453 29.70 6.83 7.73
C ILE A 453 28.90 7.55 6.63
N LEU A 454 29.52 8.50 5.92
CA LEU A 454 28.87 9.22 4.82
C LEU A 454 28.49 8.27 3.66
N ILE A 455 29.34 7.30 3.32
CA ILE A 455 29.02 6.29 2.30
C ILE A 455 27.82 5.45 2.71
N ILE A 456 27.79 4.95 3.95
CA ILE A 456 26.67 4.17 4.48
C ILE A 456 25.38 5.00 4.47
N LEU A 457 25.45 6.25 4.92
CA LEU A 457 24.32 7.17 4.91
C LEU A 457 23.82 7.44 3.49
N ALA A 458 24.72 7.65 2.52
CA ALA A 458 24.37 7.86 1.12
C ALA A 458 23.68 6.63 0.51
N LEU A 459 24.20 5.42 0.76
CA LEU A 459 23.56 4.17 0.32
C LEU A 459 22.18 3.97 0.96
N TYR A 460 22.04 4.31 2.24
CA TYR A 460 20.77 4.27 2.94
C TYR A 460 19.75 5.25 2.33
N ILE A 461 20.15 6.50 2.08
CA ILE A 461 19.29 7.51 1.43
C ILE A 461 18.90 7.03 0.03
N LEU A 462 19.83 6.50 -0.75
CA LEU A 462 19.56 5.97 -2.09
C LEU A 462 18.53 4.83 -2.06
N GLY A 463 18.71 3.84 -1.19
CA GLY A 463 17.77 2.72 -1.04
C GLY A 463 16.38 3.18 -0.58
N LYS A 464 16.32 4.17 0.31
CA LYS A 464 15.05 4.77 0.75
C LYS A 464 14.38 5.60 -0.34
N THR A 465 15.13 6.37 -1.12
CA THR A 465 14.61 7.06 -2.31
C THR A 465 13.97 6.06 -3.26
N SER A 466 14.65 4.95 -3.59
CA SER A 466 14.08 3.89 -4.44
C SER A 466 12.78 3.31 -3.87
N SER A 467 12.72 3.05 -2.56
CA SER A 467 11.51 2.58 -1.89
C SER A 467 10.36 3.61 -1.97
N LYS A 468 10.67 4.90 -1.82
CA LYS A 468 9.69 5.99 -1.88
C LYS A 468 9.17 6.25 -3.29
N VAL A 469 10.01 6.09 -4.30
CA VAL A 469 9.56 6.05 -5.71
C VAL A 469 8.60 4.89 -5.94
N GLY A 470 8.91 3.70 -5.40
CA GLY A 470 8.00 2.55 -5.48
C GLY A 470 6.63 2.80 -4.86
N GLU A 471 6.62 3.35 -3.64
CA GLU A 471 5.40 3.76 -2.93
C GLU A 471 4.58 4.77 -3.75
N ALA A 472 5.22 5.79 -4.34
CA ALA A 472 4.53 6.82 -5.12
C ALA A 472 3.83 6.28 -6.39
N TYR A 473 4.30 5.16 -6.95
CA TYR A 473 3.75 4.55 -8.19
C TYR A 473 3.12 3.17 -8.00
N ASP A 474 2.85 2.79 -6.75
CA ASP A 474 2.17 1.54 -6.40
C ASP A 474 2.88 0.26 -6.88
N PHE A 475 4.21 0.30 -6.98
CA PHE A 475 5.04 -0.86 -7.30
C PHE A 475 6.17 -1.08 -6.28
N GLY A 476 6.68 -2.32 -6.19
CA GLY A 476 7.69 -2.70 -5.21
C GLY A 476 9.01 -1.91 -5.32
N GLY A 477 9.78 -1.88 -4.22
CA GLY A 477 11.04 -1.13 -4.14
C GLY A 477 12.08 -1.50 -5.21
N ALA A 478 12.09 -2.75 -5.70
CA ALA A 478 12.95 -3.18 -6.79
C ALA A 478 12.67 -2.42 -8.10
N LYS A 479 11.39 -2.28 -8.48
CA LYS A 479 10.99 -1.48 -9.64
C LYS A 479 11.29 0.02 -9.42
N GLY A 480 11.17 0.50 -8.17
CA GLY A 480 11.60 1.85 -7.79
C GLY A 480 13.09 2.09 -8.01
N CYS A 481 13.92 1.12 -7.65
CA CYS A 481 15.36 1.18 -7.89
C CYS A 481 15.69 1.24 -9.39
N MET A 482 15.08 0.35 -10.18
CA MET A 482 15.25 0.36 -11.65
C MET A 482 14.83 1.69 -12.27
N THR A 483 13.72 2.27 -11.81
CA THR A 483 13.23 3.57 -12.28
C THR A 483 14.26 4.68 -12.03
N VAL A 484 14.85 4.71 -10.82
CA VAL A 484 15.89 5.68 -10.45
C VAL A 484 17.13 5.46 -11.31
N ILE A 485 17.59 4.23 -11.49
CA ILE A 485 18.77 3.91 -12.32
C ILE A 485 18.57 4.38 -13.76
N ILE A 486 17.42 4.05 -14.38
CA ILE A 486 17.11 4.47 -15.75
C ILE A 486 17.15 6.00 -15.85
N SER A 487 16.52 6.70 -14.91
CA SER A 487 16.54 8.17 -14.88
C SER A 487 17.96 8.74 -14.74
N SER A 488 18.80 8.13 -13.91
CA SER A 488 20.19 8.55 -13.69
C SER A 488 21.07 8.32 -14.93
N VAL A 489 20.88 7.22 -15.65
CA VAL A 489 21.59 6.97 -16.93
C VAL A 489 21.22 8.02 -17.97
N VAL A 490 19.94 8.38 -18.07
CA VAL A 490 19.50 9.43 -19.00
C VAL A 490 20.14 10.79 -18.64
N ILE A 491 20.16 11.15 -17.35
CA ILE A 491 20.84 12.38 -16.89
C ILE A 491 22.33 12.35 -17.22
N LEU A 492 22.99 11.21 -17.00
CA LEU A 492 24.40 11.03 -17.31
C LEU A 492 24.68 11.27 -18.80
N LEU A 493 23.87 10.69 -19.69
CA LEU A 493 24.01 10.87 -21.14
C LEU A 493 23.78 12.33 -21.57
N ILE A 494 22.77 13.00 -20.99
CA ILE A 494 22.52 14.43 -21.23
C ILE A 494 23.73 15.27 -20.81
N ASN A 495 24.26 15.02 -19.60
CA ASN A 495 25.42 15.73 -19.09
C ASN A 495 26.66 15.50 -19.95
N LEU A 496 26.93 14.26 -20.38
CA LEU A 496 28.04 13.96 -21.30
C LEU A 496 27.91 14.71 -22.63
N GLY A 497 26.69 14.78 -23.18
CA GLY A 497 26.41 15.55 -24.40
C GLY A 497 26.66 17.05 -24.22
N ILE A 498 26.16 17.64 -23.13
CA ILE A 498 26.39 19.06 -22.81
C ILE A 498 27.89 19.32 -22.64
N SER A 499 28.60 18.50 -21.86
CA SER A 499 30.05 18.64 -21.66
C SER A 499 30.83 18.56 -22.96
N PHE A 500 30.48 17.63 -23.87
CA PHE A 500 31.11 17.54 -25.18
C PHE A 500 30.89 18.81 -26.02
N LEU A 501 29.66 19.33 -26.07
CA LEU A 501 29.34 20.55 -26.80
C LEU A 501 30.05 21.78 -26.22
N THR A 502 30.10 21.90 -24.90
CA THR A 502 30.83 22.98 -24.22
C THR A 502 32.33 22.89 -24.52
N TYR A 503 32.91 21.68 -24.47
CA TYR A 503 34.31 21.48 -24.81
C TYR A 503 34.63 21.92 -26.25
N GLN A 504 33.80 21.52 -27.21
CA GLN A 504 33.95 21.94 -28.61
C GLN A 504 33.83 23.45 -28.78
N ALA A 505 32.87 24.09 -28.11
CA ALA A 505 32.68 25.54 -28.17
C ALA A 505 33.89 26.31 -27.59
N VAL A 506 34.40 25.87 -26.44
CA VAL A 506 35.58 26.48 -25.81
C VAL A 506 36.82 26.27 -26.66
N SER A 507 37.04 25.06 -27.16
CA SER A 507 38.19 24.75 -28.04
C SER A 507 38.16 25.62 -29.31
N LEU A 508 36.99 25.78 -29.93
CA LEU A 508 36.83 26.62 -31.11
C LEU A 508 37.05 28.11 -30.78
N ALA A 509 36.56 28.60 -29.64
CA ALA A 509 36.82 29.96 -29.19
C ALA A 509 38.31 30.21 -28.95
N PHE A 510 39.01 29.25 -28.31
CA PHE A 510 40.44 29.35 -28.05
C PHE A 510 41.25 29.36 -29.34
N ASN A 511 40.92 28.49 -30.30
CA ASN A 511 41.58 28.46 -31.61
C ASN A 511 41.37 29.76 -32.39
N ARG A 512 40.23 30.43 -32.24
CA ARG A 512 39.98 31.75 -32.86
C ARG A 512 40.81 32.85 -32.21
N VAL A 513 40.97 32.84 -30.88
CA VAL A 513 41.81 33.80 -30.16
C VAL A 513 43.29 33.57 -30.45
N ALA A 514 43.73 32.32 -30.66
CA ALA A 514 45.12 32.01 -30.99
C ALA A 514 45.50 32.35 -32.45
N ALA A 515 44.52 32.44 -33.35
CA ALA A 515 44.73 32.71 -34.77
C ALA A 515 44.63 34.20 -35.16
N GLY A 516 44.15 35.06 -34.25
CA GLY A 516 44.06 36.51 -34.44
C GLY A 516 45.06 37.23 -33.53
#